data_AF-A0A7S2L5S4-F1
#
_entry.id   AF-A0A7S2L5S4-F1
#
_cell.length_a   1.000
_cell.length_b   1.000
_cell.length_c   1.000
_cell.angle_alpha   90.00
_cell.angle_beta   90.00
_cell.angle_gamma   90.00
#
_symmetry.space_group_name_H-M   'P 1'
#
loop_
_entity.id
_entity.type
_entity.pdbx_description
1 polymer ?
#
loop_
_entity_poly.entity_id
_entity_poly.type
_entity_poly.pdbx_seq_one_letter_code
_entity_poly.pdbx_strand_id
1 'polypeptide(L)'
;MSKQWFYRFLQKTYPLHAIVLPIAGLYAFGGLPCVLWGFFFRVAWVWHITWAVNSVSHVWGFKDWNTTDNSMNNWFIGFLAFGEGWHNNHHAFETSCRHGLKWWQVDFTWYTVKVLSFLGLAWDLKYPTASKMRRLS
;
A
#
# COMPACT_ATOMS: atom_id res chain seq x y z
N MET A 1 -5.30 6.88 -16.38
CA MET A 1 -6.34 6.08 -15.66
C MET A 1 -7.72 6.04 -16.35
N SER A 2 -7.97 6.69 -17.49
CA SER A 2 -9.34 6.99 -18.00
C SER A 2 -10.00 5.96 -18.95
N LYS A 3 -9.32 4.88 -19.36
CA LYS A 3 -9.88 3.98 -20.40
C LYS A 3 -10.89 2.95 -19.86
N GLN A 4 -10.70 2.43 -18.66
CA GLN A 4 -11.58 1.38 -18.12
C GLN A 4 -12.84 1.98 -17.47
N TRP A 5 -14.00 1.36 -17.72
CA TRP A 5 -15.29 1.86 -17.24
C TRP A 5 -15.41 1.82 -15.71
N PHE A 6 -14.85 0.79 -15.08
CA PHE A 6 -14.90 0.60 -13.63
C PHE A 6 -14.27 1.77 -12.86
N TYR A 7 -13.08 2.23 -13.26
CA TYR A 7 -12.44 3.41 -12.65
C TYR A 7 -13.25 4.69 -12.84
N ARG A 8 -13.91 4.86 -13.99
CA ARG A 8 -14.81 6.02 -14.21
C ARG A 8 -16.04 5.96 -13.31
N PHE A 9 -16.62 4.77 -13.14
CA PHE A 9 -17.75 4.56 -12.24
C PHE A 9 -17.35 4.90 -10.79
N LEU A 10 -16.21 4.38 -10.32
CA LEU A 10 -15.70 4.71 -8.99
C LEU A 10 -15.47 6.22 -8.86
N GLN A 11 -14.75 6.84 -9.78
CA GLN A 11 -14.48 8.28 -9.69
C GLN A 11 -15.76 9.13 -9.64
N LYS A 12 -16.77 8.81 -10.47
CA LYS A 12 -18.06 9.53 -10.49
C LYS A 12 -18.85 9.33 -9.20
N THR A 13 -18.76 8.15 -8.59
CA THR A 13 -19.53 7.79 -7.38
C THR A 13 -18.71 7.94 -6.09
N TYR A 14 -17.50 8.50 -6.16
CA TYR A 14 -16.56 8.55 -5.03
C TYR A 14 -17.15 9.14 -3.75
N PRO A 15 -17.82 10.31 -3.76
CA PRO A 15 -18.43 10.85 -2.54
C PRO A 15 -19.47 9.90 -1.94
N LEU A 16 -20.21 9.17 -2.77
CA LEU A 16 -21.23 8.23 -2.31
C LEU A 16 -20.59 7.06 -1.56
N HIS A 17 -19.64 6.35 -2.17
CA HIS A 17 -19.10 5.13 -1.58
C HIS A 17 -18.00 5.38 -0.54
N ALA A 18 -17.24 6.47 -0.66
CA ALA A 18 -16.13 6.76 0.24
C ALA A 18 -16.53 7.65 1.43
N ILE A 19 -17.66 8.35 1.37
CA ILE A 19 -18.07 9.32 2.42
C ILE A 19 -19.49 9.01 2.91
N VAL A 20 -20.49 9.10 2.03
CA VAL A 20 -21.91 9.04 2.43
C VAL A 20 -22.27 7.66 3.00
N LEU A 21 -22.01 6.58 2.25
CA LEU A 21 -22.38 5.23 2.68
C LEU A 21 -21.66 4.79 3.97
N PRO A 22 -20.33 5.00 4.15
CA PRO A 22 -19.66 4.64 5.39
C PRO A 22 -20.17 5.44 6.60
N ILE A 23 -20.35 6.76 6.48
CA ILE A 23 -20.84 7.60 7.58
C ILE A 23 -22.27 7.20 7.97
N ALA A 24 -23.16 7.06 6.99
CA ALA A 24 -24.55 6.66 7.23
C ALA A 24 -24.62 5.25 7.86
N GLY A 25 -23.84 4.29 7.35
CA GLY A 25 -23.78 2.93 7.88
C GLY A 25 -23.26 2.87 9.31
N LEU A 26 -22.17 3.59 9.61
CA LEU A 26 -21.62 3.67 10.98
C LEU A 26 -22.59 4.36 11.94
N TYR A 27 -23.25 5.42 11.49
CA TYR A 27 -24.26 6.11 12.29
C TYR A 27 -25.47 5.19 12.58
N ALA A 28 -25.95 4.45 11.57
CA ALA A 28 -27.01 3.48 11.75
C ALA A 28 -26.61 2.31 12.67
N PHE A 29 -25.34 1.89 12.64
CA PHE A 29 -24.83 0.78 13.44
C PHE A 29 -24.65 1.13 14.93
N GLY A 30 -24.14 2.33 15.24
CA GLY A 30 -23.81 2.69 16.62
C GLY A 30 -23.74 4.19 16.89
N GLY A 31 -24.38 4.99 16.05
CA GLY A 31 -24.50 6.43 16.22
C GLY A 31 -23.19 7.20 16.03
N LEU A 32 -23.13 8.39 16.63
CA LEU A 32 -22.01 9.31 16.48
C LEU A 32 -20.65 8.74 16.94
N PRO A 33 -20.54 7.97 18.05
CA PRO A 33 -19.26 7.38 18.44
C PRO A 33 -18.65 6.49 17.35
N CYS A 34 -19.46 5.67 16.68
CA CYS A 34 -19.01 4.84 15.57
C CYS A 34 -18.55 5.66 14.35
N VAL A 35 -19.18 6.81 14.09
CA VAL A 35 -18.73 7.73 13.02
C VAL A 35 -17.39 8.37 13.38
N LEU A 36 -17.25 8.89 14.60
CA LEU A 36 -16.03 9.57 15.05
C LEU A 36 -14.82 8.63 15.02
N TRP A 37 -14.98 7.41 15.54
CA TRP A 37 -13.88 6.44 15.58
C TRP A 37 -13.70 5.68 14.26
N GLY A 38 -14.79 5.15 13.70
CA GLY A 38 -14.77 4.29 12.52
C GLY A 38 -14.51 5.03 11.20
N PHE A 39 -14.85 6.33 11.13
CA PHE A 39 -14.60 7.15 9.97
C PHE A 39 -13.47 8.15 10.21
N PHE A 40 -13.67 9.16 11.06
CA PHE A 40 -12.75 10.30 11.15
C PHE A 40 -11.37 9.91 11.72
N PHE A 41 -11.34 9.27 12.88
CA PHE A 41 -10.08 8.82 13.48
C PHE A 41 -9.37 7.82 12.57
N ARG A 42 -10.09 6.82 12.06
CA ARG A 42 -9.57 5.83 11.12
C ARG A 42 -8.95 6.48 9.88
N VAL A 43 -9.60 7.48 9.26
CA VAL A 43 -9.07 8.19 8.10
C VAL A 43 -7.80 8.96 8.47
N ALA A 44 -7.82 9.72 9.56
CA ALA A 44 -6.65 10.43 10.05
C ALA A 44 -5.47 9.48 10.30
N TRP A 45 -5.71 8.37 10.99
CA TRP A 45 -4.71 7.34 11.27
C TRP A 45 -4.08 6.78 10.00
N VAL A 46 -4.91 6.38 9.03
CA VAL A 46 -4.43 5.82 7.75
C VAL A 46 -3.63 6.85 6.96
N TRP A 47 -4.05 8.12 6.93
CA TRP A 47 -3.29 9.18 6.27
C TRP A 47 -1.91 9.40 6.90
N HIS A 48 -1.81 9.39 8.23
CA HIS A 48 -0.52 9.50 8.89
C HIS A 48 0.42 8.35 8.52
N ILE A 49 -0.10 7.12 8.43
CA ILE A 49 0.68 5.97 7.97
C ILE A 49 1.14 6.17 6.50
N THR A 50 0.24 6.54 5.60
CA THR A 50 0.57 6.77 4.18
C THR A 50 1.61 7.87 4.02
N TRP A 51 1.50 8.97 4.76
CA TRP A 51 2.49 10.05 4.71
C TRP A 51 3.80 9.64 5.36
N ALA A 52 3.78 8.81 6.40
CA ALA A 52 4.98 8.26 7.02
C ALA A 52 5.80 7.40 6.05
N VAL A 53 5.18 6.74 5.07
CA VAL A 53 5.92 6.08 3.98
C VAL A 53 6.84 7.08 3.27
N ASN A 54 6.35 8.27 2.96
CA ASN A 54 7.11 9.29 2.23
C ASN A 54 8.10 10.06 3.12
N SER A 55 7.81 10.21 4.41
CA SER A 55 8.70 10.93 5.34
C SER A 55 9.67 9.98 6.05
N VAL A 56 9.17 9.11 6.92
CA VAL A 56 9.98 8.20 7.74
C VAL A 56 10.83 7.29 6.86
N SER A 57 10.28 6.72 5.79
CA SER A 57 11.06 5.81 4.93
C SER A 57 12.02 6.52 3.99
N HIS A 58 12.13 7.86 4.02
CA HIS A 58 13.18 8.62 3.35
C HIS A 58 14.24 9.20 4.30
N VAL A 59 14.03 9.03 5.62
CA VAL A 59 14.91 9.59 6.65
C VAL A 59 15.52 8.48 7.54
N TRP A 60 14.75 7.44 7.84
CA TRP A 60 15.14 6.37 8.77
C TRP A 60 14.90 4.98 8.19
N GLY A 61 15.96 4.17 8.19
CA GLY A 61 15.91 2.78 7.76
C GLY A 61 17.27 2.28 7.30
N PHE A 62 17.25 1.30 6.41
CA PHE A 62 18.44 0.76 5.74
C PHE A 62 18.20 0.67 4.24
N LYS A 63 19.28 0.65 3.44
CA LYS A 63 19.20 0.47 1.99
C LYS A 63 19.73 -0.91 1.62
N ASP A 64 18.94 -1.66 0.85
CA ASP A 64 19.35 -2.94 0.27
C ASP A 64 19.85 -2.78 -1.18
N TRP A 65 19.45 -1.69 -1.84
CA TRP A 65 19.73 -1.42 -3.25
C TRP A 65 20.22 0.01 -3.44
N ASN A 66 21.14 0.18 -4.39
CA ASN A 66 21.65 1.47 -4.80
C ASN A 66 20.63 2.17 -5.71
N THR A 67 19.89 3.11 -5.14
CA THR A 67 18.95 4.00 -5.83
C THR A 67 19.46 5.43 -5.82
N THR A 68 18.98 6.27 -6.74
CA THR A 68 19.40 7.68 -6.84
C THR A 68 18.72 8.60 -5.81
N ASP A 69 17.78 8.07 -5.05
CA ASP A 69 16.96 8.81 -4.09
C ASP A 69 17.29 8.42 -2.63
N ASN A 70 16.57 9.01 -1.68
CA ASN A 70 16.77 8.78 -0.25
C ASN A 70 15.88 7.68 0.34
N SER A 71 15.13 6.94 -0.48
CA SER A 71 14.30 5.83 -0.01
C SER A 71 15.11 4.80 0.79
N MET A 72 14.52 4.35 1.88
CA MET A 72 15.05 3.37 2.82
C MET A 72 13.97 2.33 3.13
N ASN A 73 14.40 1.11 3.42
CA ASN A 73 13.55 0.07 3.98
C ASN A 73 13.36 0.32 5.48
N ASN A 74 12.11 0.33 5.94
CA ASN A 74 11.74 0.52 7.34
C ASN A 74 10.69 -0.53 7.72
N TRP A 75 11.05 -1.47 8.60
CA TRP A 75 10.19 -2.60 8.96
C TRP A 75 8.93 -2.17 9.72
N PHE A 76 9.02 -1.13 10.54
CA PHE A 76 7.88 -0.62 11.32
C PHE A 76 6.84 0.00 10.40
N ILE A 77 7.29 0.83 9.44
CA ILE A 77 6.41 1.34 8.39
C ILE A 77 5.93 0.21 7.48
N GLY A 78 6.76 -0.79 7.20
CA GLY A 78 6.38 -1.98 6.44
C GLY A 78 5.20 -2.71 7.08
N PHE A 79 5.20 -2.86 8.40
CA PHE A 79 4.08 -3.43 9.14
C PHE A 79 2.83 -2.55 9.08
N LEU A 80 2.95 -1.25 9.41
CA LEU A 80 1.81 -0.33 9.47
C LEU A 80 1.16 -0.07 8.09
N ALA A 81 1.99 0.06 7.05
CA ALA A 81 1.58 0.35 5.68
C ALA A 81 1.50 -0.90 4.80
N PHE A 82 1.40 -2.09 5.41
CA PHE A 82 1.15 -3.35 4.73
C PHE A 82 2.16 -3.75 3.63
N GLY A 83 3.42 -3.32 3.77
CA GLY A 83 4.53 -3.65 2.87
C GLY A 83 5.17 -2.42 2.23
N GLU A 84 4.49 -1.27 2.19
CA GLU A 84 4.98 -0.04 1.54
C GLU A 84 6.25 0.55 2.19
N GLY A 85 6.52 0.19 3.45
CA GLY A 85 7.75 0.57 4.15
C GLY A 85 9.01 -0.12 3.65
N TRP A 86 8.92 -1.16 2.80
CA TRP A 86 10.07 -1.64 2.01
C TRP A 86 10.36 -0.69 0.85
N HIS A 87 10.53 0.59 1.19
CA HIS A 87 10.45 1.68 0.24
C HIS A 87 11.68 1.73 -0.68
N ASN A 88 12.87 1.42 -0.17
CA ASN A 88 14.06 1.28 -1.03
C ASN A 88 13.89 0.15 -2.06
N ASN A 89 13.25 -0.96 -1.68
CA ASN A 89 12.92 -2.02 -2.64
C ASN A 89 11.91 -1.54 -3.69
N HIS A 90 10.88 -0.79 -3.28
CA HIS A 90 9.88 -0.22 -4.19
C HIS A 90 10.54 0.71 -5.22
N HIS A 91 11.40 1.64 -4.78
CA HIS A 91 12.10 2.56 -5.68
C HIS A 91 13.11 1.86 -6.59
N ALA A 92 13.78 0.81 -6.11
CA ALA A 92 14.67 0.01 -6.96
C ALA A 92 13.91 -0.77 -8.05
N PHE A 93 12.67 -1.18 -7.77
CA PHE A 93 11.86 -2.01 -8.66
C PHE A 93 10.39 -1.57 -8.71
N GLU A 94 10.14 -0.34 -9.17
CA GLU A 94 8.80 0.31 -9.21
C GLU A 94 7.70 -0.48 -9.93
N THR A 95 8.09 -1.36 -10.85
CA THR A 95 7.16 -2.23 -11.61
C THR A 95 6.79 -3.51 -10.88
N SER A 96 7.41 -3.77 -9.72
CA SER A 96 7.18 -4.94 -8.90
C SER A 96 5.88 -4.82 -8.13
N CYS A 97 5.02 -5.84 -8.20
CA CYS A 97 3.87 -5.99 -7.31
C CYS A 97 4.24 -6.49 -5.90
N ARG A 98 5.54 -6.74 -5.66
CA ARG A 98 6.11 -7.23 -4.40
C ARG A 98 7.14 -6.22 -3.90
N HIS A 99 6.93 -5.69 -2.70
CA HIS A 99 7.83 -4.75 -2.04
C HIS A 99 8.83 -5.48 -1.13
N GLY A 100 8.39 -6.50 -0.40
CA GLY A 100 9.28 -7.30 0.47
C GLY A 100 10.07 -8.35 -0.32
N LEU A 101 11.31 -8.05 -0.71
CA LEU A 101 12.13 -8.91 -1.58
C LEU A 101 12.95 -9.97 -0.83
N LYS A 102 13.21 -9.77 0.47
CA LYS A 102 13.86 -10.76 1.35
C LYS A 102 12.82 -11.62 2.07
N TRP A 103 13.22 -12.82 2.50
CA TRP A 103 12.31 -13.80 3.13
C TRP A 103 11.66 -13.30 4.43
N TRP A 104 12.35 -12.44 5.17
CA TRP A 104 11.88 -11.86 6.44
C TRP A 104 11.10 -10.55 6.26
N GLN A 105 11.05 -10.00 5.04
CA GLN A 105 10.34 -8.75 4.75
C GLN A 105 8.85 -9.06 4.57
N VAL A 106 8.09 -8.93 5.64
CA VAL A 106 6.63 -9.14 5.66
C VAL A 106 5.93 -8.11 4.78
N ASP A 107 5.13 -8.59 3.83
CA ASP A 107 4.44 -7.77 2.83
C ASP A 107 3.02 -8.30 2.65
N PHE A 108 2.08 -7.70 3.39
CA PHE A 108 0.67 -8.11 3.38
C PHE A 108 0.01 -7.84 2.03
N THR A 109 0.41 -6.78 1.33
CA THR A 109 -0.03 -6.50 -0.04
C THR A 109 0.38 -7.63 -0.99
N TRP A 110 1.63 -8.07 -0.96
CA TRP A 110 2.10 -9.21 -1.75
C TRP A 110 1.36 -10.50 -1.42
N TYR A 111 1.10 -10.76 -0.14
CA TYR A 111 0.33 -11.96 0.25
C TYR A 111 -1.10 -11.91 -0.30
N THR A 112 -1.72 -10.74 -0.30
CA THR A 112 -3.05 -10.53 -0.91
C THR A 112 -3.01 -10.77 -2.43
N VAL A 113 -2.00 -10.22 -3.13
CA VAL A 113 -1.78 -10.45 -4.57
C VAL A 113 -1.61 -11.95 -4.87
N LYS A 114 -0.84 -12.68 -4.05
CA LYS A 114 -0.70 -14.14 -4.21
C LYS A 114 -2.01 -14.88 -4.05
N VAL A 115 -2.84 -14.52 -3.06
CA VAL A 115 -4.17 -15.12 -2.87
C VAL A 115 -5.05 -14.84 -4.09
N LEU A 116 -5.09 -13.59 -4.56
CA LEU A 116 -5.85 -13.23 -5.76
C LEU A 116 -5.37 -14.00 -7.01
N SER A 117 -4.05 -14.20 -7.14
CA SER A 117 -3.49 -14.96 -8.25
C SER A 117 -3.81 -16.45 -8.17
N PHE A 118 -3.75 -17.03 -6.97
CA PHE A 118 -4.19 -18.40 -6.73
C PHE A 118 -5.66 -18.62 -7.09
N LEU A 119 -6.52 -17.64 -6.81
CA LEU A 119 -7.94 -17.65 -7.18
C LEU A 119 -8.19 -17.34 -8.67
N GLY A 120 -7.16 -17.09 -9.47
CA GLY A 120 -7.29 -16.73 -10.89
C GLY A 120 -7.78 -15.30 -11.14
N LEU A 121 -7.83 -14.44 -10.11
CA LEU A 121 -8.27 -13.05 -10.19
C LEU A 121 -7.13 -12.09 -10.58
N ALA A 122 -5.87 -12.52 -10.43
CA ALA A 122 -4.69 -11.77 -10.82
C ALA A 122 -3.71 -12.65 -11.60
N TRP A 123 -3.17 -12.13 -12.69
CA TRP A 123 -2.20 -12.80 -13.56
C TRP A 123 -1.16 -11.80 -14.06
N ASP A 124 -0.13 -12.28 -14.78
CA ASP A 124 1.01 -11.46 -15.23
C ASP A 124 1.69 -10.69 -14.09
N LEU A 125 1.92 -11.37 -12.95
CA LEU A 125 2.56 -10.78 -11.79
C LEU A 125 4.02 -10.42 -12.09
N LYS A 126 4.39 -9.16 -11.85
CA LYS A 126 5.73 -8.63 -12.10
C LYS A 126 6.49 -8.49 -10.78
N TYR A 127 7.70 -9.01 -10.71
CA TYR A 127 8.64 -8.82 -9.61
C TYR A 127 10.06 -9.11 -10.12
N PRO A 128 11.12 -8.56 -9.49
CA PRO A 128 12.45 -8.59 -10.07
C PRO A 128 13.05 -10.00 -10.08
N THR A 129 13.76 -10.33 -11.16
CA THR A 129 14.56 -11.55 -11.25
C THR A 129 15.84 -11.42 -10.44
N ALA A 130 16.46 -12.55 -10.08
CA ALA A 130 17.73 -12.57 -9.37
C ALA A 130 18.86 -11.82 -10.12
N SER A 131 18.85 -11.86 -11.45
CA SER A 131 19.81 -11.10 -12.27
C SER A 131 19.58 -9.59 -12.21
N LYS A 132 18.32 -9.14 -12.19
CA LYS A 132 17.98 -7.71 -12.07
C LYS A 132 18.35 -7.19 -10.68
N MET A 133 18.10 -7.98 -9.64
CA MET A 133 18.50 -7.65 -8.27
C MET A 133 20.01 -7.46 -8.13
N ARG A 134 20.83 -8.38 -8.64
CA ARG A 134 22.31 -8.27 -8.59
C ARG A 134 22.91 -7.05 -9.29
N ARG A 135 22.17 -6.38 -10.18
CA ARG A 135 22.66 -5.16 -10.86
C ARG A 135 22.55 -3.91 -10.01
N LEU A 136 21.67 -3.93 -9.01
CA LEU A 136 21.37 -2.80 -8.12
C LEU A 136 21.86 -3.04 -6.68
N SER A 137 22.40 -4.23 -6.38
CA SER A 137 23.01 -4.56 -5.09
C SER A 137 24.38 -3.92 -4.92
#